data_AF-A0A933WFU8-F1
#
_entry.id   AF-A0A933WFU8-F1
#
_cell.length_a   1.000
_cell.length_b   1.000
_cell.length_c   1.000
_cell.angle_alpha   90.00
_cell.angle_beta   90.00
_cell.angle_gamma   90.00
#
_symmetry.space_group_name_H-M   'P 1'
#
loop_
_entity.id
_entity.type
_entity.pdbx_description
1 polymer ?
#
loop_
_entity_poly.entity_id
_entity_poly.type
_entity_poly.pdbx_seq_one_letter_code
_entity_poly.pdbx_strand_id
1 'polypeptide(L)'
;SHILVKTEADAKKAYEKLQKGEDFAKIASEMSIDKATAKSGGDIGMFKKGDMKPELEEAAFRLKKGDISKPISLKDGIHIIKVTDAKGSVMEFEKVKGFVRQKMTAERQREGIDKFIENLKKSYKIDINKDALSKLTFEPAPQPAPAQMPEKK
;
A
#
# COMPACT_ATOMS: atom_id res chain seq x y z
N SER A 1 -5.86 -3.69 -11.50
CA SER A 1 -5.55 -2.41 -12.17
C SER A 1 -6.23 -1.24 -11.50
N HIS A 2 -5.68 -0.03 -11.63
CA HIS A 2 -6.25 1.23 -11.15
C HIS A 2 -6.16 2.35 -12.19
N ILE A 3 -7.02 3.36 -12.05
CA ILE A 3 -6.97 4.63 -12.76
C ILE A 3 -6.94 5.70 -11.68
N LEU A 4 -5.95 6.59 -11.72
CA LEU A 4 -5.85 7.72 -10.81
C LEU A 4 -6.16 9.01 -11.58
N VAL A 5 -7.06 9.84 -11.07
CA VAL A 5 -7.38 11.15 -11.65
C VAL A 5 -7.38 12.23 -10.59
N LYS A 6 -7.17 13.48 -11.01
CA LYS A 6 -7.07 14.62 -10.10
C LYS A 6 -8.44 15.21 -9.73
N THR A 7 -9.43 15.10 -10.62
CA THR A 7 -10.75 15.73 -10.44
C THR A 7 -11.89 14.72 -10.45
N GLU A 8 -12.97 15.04 -9.75
CA GLU A 8 -14.19 14.21 -9.72
C GLU A 8 -14.88 14.18 -11.09
N ALA A 9 -14.77 15.26 -11.86
CA ALA A 9 -15.29 15.32 -13.23
C ALA A 9 -14.59 14.29 -14.14
N ASP A 10 -13.27 14.18 -14.06
CA ASP A 10 -12.50 13.20 -14.83
C ASP A 10 -12.81 11.78 -14.35
N ALA A 11 -12.97 11.58 -13.04
CA ALA A 11 -13.33 10.29 -12.47
C ALA A 11 -14.71 9.82 -12.95
N LYS A 12 -15.68 10.73 -12.97
CA LYS A 12 -17.02 10.45 -13.45
C LYS A 12 -17.03 10.13 -14.94
N LYS A 13 -16.29 10.88 -15.75
CA LYS A 13 -16.12 10.59 -17.19
C LYS A 13 -15.49 9.22 -17.42
N ALA A 14 -14.41 8.90 -16.72
CA ALA A 14 -13.75 7.60 -16.80
C ALA A 14 -14.72 6.47 -16.39
N TYR A 15 -15.46 6.65 -15.29
CA TYR A 15 -16.43 5.67 -14.81
C TYR A 15 -17.60 5.48 -15.78
N GLU A 16 -18.14 6.54 -16.38
CA GLU A 16 -19.20 6.46 -17.40
C GLU A 16 -18.73 5.71 -18.65
N LYS A 17 -17.49 5.96 -19.11
CA LYS A 17 -16.88 5.21 -20.21
C LYS A 17 -16.73 3.72 -19.88
N LEU A 18 -16.26 3.41 -18.67
CA LEU A 18 -16.15 2.03 -18.19
C LEU A 18 -17.51 1.33 -18.12
N GLN A 19 -18.57 2.04 -17.72
CA GLN A 19 -19.93 1.49 -17.71
C GLN A 19 -20.48 1.23 -19.11
N LYS A 20 -20.01 1.96 -20.13
CA LYS A 20 -20.34 1.71 -21.54
C LYS A 20 -19.58 0.52 -22.14
N GLY A 21 -18.71 -0.12 -21.36
CA GLY A 21 -17.91 -1.27 -21.80
C GLY A 21 -16.60 -0.90 -22.51
N GLU A 22 -16.14 0.34 -22.40
CA GLU A 22 -14.80 0.70 -22.87
C GLU A 22 -13.71 -0.06 -22.10
N ASP A 23 -12.59 -0.29 -22.79
CA ASP A 23 -11.46 -1.02 -22.22
C ASP A 23 -10.76 -0.21 -21.12
N PHE A 24 -10.58 -0.85 -19.95
CA PHE A 24 -9.97 -0.22 -18.78
C PHE A 24 -8.52 0.22 -19.03
N ALA A 25 -7.75 -0.56 -19.80
CA ALA A 25 -6.36 -0.23 -20.10
C ALA A 25 -6.27 0.98 -21.03
N LYS A 26 -7.23 1.16 -21.96
CA LYS A 26 -7.32 2.36 -22.80
C LYS A 26 -7.59 3.60 -21.95
N ILE A 27 -8.60 3.55 -21.08
CA ILE A 27 -8.95 4.68 -20.21
C ILE A 27 -7.81 4.99 -19.23
N ALA A 28 -7.15 3.96 -18.70
CA ALA A 28 -5.95 4.16 -17.87
C ALA A 28 -4.82 4.85 -18.65
N SER A 29 -4.57 4.47 -19.89
CA SER A 29 -3.57 5.11 -20.75
C SER A 29 -3.91 6.57 -21.07
N GLU A 30 -5.19 6.88 -21.29
CA GLU A 30 -5.67 8.20 -21.70
C GLU A 30 -5.84 9.18 -20.54
N MET A 31 -6.40 8.73 -19.42
CA MET A 31 -6.89 9.60 -18.35
C MET A 31 -6.11 9.47 -17.04
N SER A 32 -5.37 8.37 -16.83
CA SER A 32 -4.66 8.18 -15.55
C SER A 32 -3.49 9.16 -15.44
N ILE A 33 -3.41 9.87 -14.31
CA ILE A 33 -2.25 10.70 -13.98
C ILE A 33 -1.07 9.86 -13.47
N ASP A 34 -1.32 8.59 -13.09
CA ASP A 34 -0.26 7.65 -12.76
C ASP A 34 0.39 7.11 -14.03
N LYS A 35 1.43 7.80 -14.50
CA LYS A 35 2.17 7.43 -15.71
C LYS A 35 2.92 6.10 -15.60
N ALA A 36 3.21 5.63 -14.37
CA ALA A 36 3.96 4.39 -14.18
C ALA A 36 3.07 3.19 -14.56
N THR A 37 1.81 3.22 -14.14
CA THR A 37 0.85 2.14 -14.38
C THR A 37 0.01 2.36 -15.63
N ALA A 38 -0.23 3.62 -16.04
CA ALA A 38 -1.02 3.96 -17.23
C ALA A 38 -0.55 3.22 -18.49
N LYS A 39 0.78 3.16 -18.71
CA LYS A 39 1.40 2.46 -19.86
C LYS A 39 1.13 0.96 -19.86
N SER A 40 0.88 0.38 -18.69
CA SER A 40 0.57 -1.04 -18.49
C SER A 40 -0.93 -1.24 -18.26
N GLY A 41 -1.78 -0.34 -18.77
CA GLY A 41 -3.22 -0.45 -18.62
C GLY A 41 -3.72 -0.26 -17.18
N GLY A 42 -2.98 0.49 -16.38
CA GLY A 42 -3.24 0.70 -14.97
C GLY A 42 -2.88 -0.49 -14.09
N ASP A 43 -2.08 -1.45 -14.55
CA ASP A 43 -1.73 -2.59 -13.70
C ASP A 43 -0.83 -2.17 -12.52
N ILE A 44 -1.24 -2.58 -11.31
CA ILE A 44 -0.56 -2.32 -10.04
C ILE A 44 -0.01 -3.60 -9.41
N GLY A 45 -0.15 -4.74 -10.10
CA GLY A 45 0.23 -6.05 -9.59
C GLY A 45 -0.69 -6.57 -8.48
N MET A 46 -0.21 -7.62 -7.79
CA MET A 46 -0.92 -8.21 -6.66
C MET A 46 -0.49 -7.55 -5.35
N PHE A 47 -1.47 -7.10 -4.58
CA PHE A 47 -1.28 -6.54 -3.24
C PHE A 47 -2.08 -7.32 -2.20
N LYS A 48 -1.58 -7.33 -0.95
CA LYS A 48 -2.20 -7.97 0.20
C LYS A 48 -2.83 -6.90 1.11
N LYS A 49 -3.57 -7.37 2.11
CA LYS A 49 -4.08 -6.49 3.16
C LYS A 49 -2.94 -5.81 3.91
N GLY A 50 -2.96 -4.47 3.96
CA GLY A 50 -1.94 -3.62 4.55
C GLY A 50 -0.92 -3.03 3.56
N ASP A 51 -0.95 -3.44 2.28
CA ASP A 51 -0.03 -2.91 1.25
C ASP A 51 -0.56 -1.63 0.60
N MET A 52 -1.86 -1.37 0.70
CA MET A 52 -2.55 -0.23 0.09
C MET A 52 -3.30 0.59 1.14
N LYS A 53 -3.73 1.80 0.78
CA LYS A 53 -4.59 2.61 1.67
C LYS A 53 -5.86 1.84 2.02
N PRO A 54 -6.34 1.92 3.28
CA PRO A 54 -7.46 1.11 3.74
C PRO A 54 -8.74 1.31 2.91
N GLU A 55 -9.00 2.53 2.44
CA GLU A 55 -10.17 2.84 1.60
C GLU A 55 -10.09 2.16 0.22
N LEU A 56 -8.90 2.14 -0.37
CA LEU A 56 -8.64 1.52 -1.68
C LEU A 56 -8.70 0.00 -1.57
N GLU A 57 -8.08 -0.52 -0.51
CA GLU A 57 -8.08 -1.93 -0.18
C GLU A 57 -9.50 -2.45 0.04
N GLU A 58 -10.27 -1.81 0.92
CA GLU A 58 -11.62 -2.27 1.25
C GLU A 58 -12.51 -2.33 0.01
N ALA A 59 -12.39 -1.35 -0.89
CA ALA A 59 -13.11 -1.37 -2.16
C ALA A 59 -12.65 -2.52 -3.06
N ALA A 60 -11.34 -2.73 -3.23
CA ALA A 60 -10.82 -3.80 -4.06
C ALA A 60 -11.19 -5.20 -3.54
N PHE A 61 -11.13 -5.42 -2.23
CA PHE A 61 -11.46 -6.71 -1.60
C PHE A 61 -12.97 -7.01 -1.58
N ARG A 62 -13.83 -6.00 -1.74
CA ARG A 62 -15.28 -6.19 -1.88
C ARG A 62 -15.72 -6.56 -3.29
N LEU A 63 -14.88 -6.29 -4.29
CA LEU A 63 -15.18 -6.52 -5.70
C LEU A 63 -14.83 -7.95 -6.12
N LYS A 64 -15.61 -8.52 -7.04
CA LYS A 64 -15.28 -9.81 -7.64
C LYS A 64 -14.31 -9.61 -8.81
N LYS A 65 -13.66 -10.70 -9.23
CA LYS A 65 -12.83 -10.70 -10.44
C LYS A 65 -13.67 -10.21 -11.64
N GLY A 66 -13.16 -9.20 -12.32
CA GLY A 66 -13.81 -8.52 -13.44
C GLY A 66 -14.55 -7.24 -13.06
N ASP A 67 -14.93 -7.07 -11.79
CA ASP A 67 -15.71 -5.91 -11.34
C ASP A 67 -14.85 -4.64 -11.24
N ILE A 68 -15.56 -3.51 -11.38
CA ILE A 68 -15.00 -2.15 -11.34
C ILE A 68 -15.57 -1.43 -10.11
N SER A 69 -14.71 -0.76 -9.36
CA SER A 69 -15.10 0.06 -8.21
C SER A 69 -15.80 1.34 -8.65
N LYS A 70 -16.62 1.90 -7.77
CA LYS A 70 -16.97 3.33 -7.85
C LYS A 70 -15.71 4.19 -7.66
N PRO A 71 -15.70 5.44 -8.12
CA PRO A 71 -14.62 6.38 -7.82
C PRO A 71 -14.43 6.56 -6.32
N ILE A 72 -13.18 6.45 -5.84
CA ILE A 72 -12.82 6.50 -4.43
C ILE A 72 -11.91 7.73 -4.23
N SER A 73 -12.39 8.71 -3.47
CA SER A 73 -11.64 9.92 -3.17
C SER A 73 -10.63 9.67 -2.05
N LEU A 74 -9.34 9.74 -2.39
CA LEU A 74 -8.21 9.65 -1.45
C LEU A 74 -7.46 10.99 -1.44
N LYS A 75 -6.55 11.16 -0.48
CA LYS A 75 -5.70 12.36 -0.36
C LYS A 75 -4.87 12.67 -1.62
N ASP A 76 -4.50 11.65 -2.40
CA ASP A 76 -3.67 11.80 -3.59
C ASP A 76 -4.47 11.99 -4.88
N GLY A 77 -5.81 11.93 -4.79
CA GLY A 77 -6.71 12.00 -5.94
C GLY A 77 -7.80 10.94 -5.87
N ILE A 78 -8.48 10.74 -6.99
CA ILE A 78 -9.60 9.82 -7.08
C ILE A 78 -9.16 8.58 -7.83
N HIS A 79 -9.39 7.42 -7.21
CA HIS A 79 -8.99 6.13 -7.74
C HIS A 79 -10.20 5.33 -8.19
N ILE A 80 -10.10 4.69 -9.36
CA ILE A 80 -11.04 3.69 -9.85
C ILE A 80 -10.28 2.39 -10.00
N ILE A 81 -10.79 1.30 -9.45
CA ILE A 81 -10.08 0.02 -9.39
C ILE A 81 -10.84 -1.01 -10.22
N LYS A 82 -10.11 -1.86 -10.93
CA LYS A 82 -10.64 -3.07 -11.57
C LYS A 82 -9.88 -4.29 -11.06
N VAL A 83 -10.62 -5.28 -10.57
CA VAL A 83 -10.03 -6.54 -10.11
C VAL A 83 -9.79 -7.42 -11.33
N THR A 84 -8.53 -7.52 -11.77
CA THR A 84 -8.14 -8.37 -12.89
C THR A 84 -8.01 -9.83 -12.49
N ASP A 85 -7.48 -10.07 -11.28
CA ASP A 85 -7.38 -11.40 -10.69
C ASP A 85 -7.42 -11.29 -9.16
N ALA A 86 -8.01 -12.28 -8.51
CA ALA A 86 -8.11 -12.36 -7.05
C ALA A 86 -7.57 -13.71 -6.60
N LYS A 87 -6.27 -13.77 -6.30
CA LYS A 87 -5.64 -14.94 -5.68
C LYS A 87 -5.61 -14.77 -4.18
N GLY A 88 -6.73 -15.09 -3.54
CA GLY A 88 -6.81 -15.21 -2.09
C GLY A 88 -6.62 -16.67 -1.68
N SER A 89 -5.48 -17.03 -1.11
CA SER A 89 -5.51 -18.17 -0.18
C SER A 89 -6.31 -17.71 1.03
N VAL A 90 -7.56 -18.16 1.13
CA VAL A 90 -8.28 -18.17 2.40
C VAL A 90 -7.54 -19.17 3.27
N MET A 91 -6.43 -18.74 3.88
CA MET A 91 -5.76 -19.55 4.87
C MET A 91 -6.67 -19.62 6.09
N GLU A 92 -6.89 -20.83 6.55
CA GLU A 92 -7.73 -21.12 7.70
C GLU A 92 -7.31 -20.29 8.91
N PHE A 93 -8.29 -19.69 9.60
CA PHE A 93 -8.05 -18.76 10.69
C PHE A 93 -7.05 -19.30 11.73
N GLU A 94 -7.13 -20.60 12.04
CA GLU A 94 -6.18 -21.34 12.89
C GLU A 94 -4.71 -21.16 12.47
N LYS A 95 -4.41 -21.23 11.17
CA LYS A 95 -3.04 -21.14 10.64
C LYS A 95 -2.50 -19.71 10.62
N VAL A 96 -3.38 -18.71 10.51
CA VAL A 96 -2.98 -17.29 10.40
C VAL A 96 -3.03 -16.57 11.75
N LYS A 97 -3.79 -17.08 12.73
CA LYS A 97 -3.96 -16.48 14.07
C LYS A 97 -2.64 -16.24 14.79
N GLY A 98 -1.71 -17.19 14.74
CA GLY A 98 -0.39 -17.04 15.36
C GLY A 98 0.43 -15.89 14.75
N PHE A 99 0.49 -15.85 13.41
CA PHE A 99 1.22 -14.82 12.67
C PHE A 99 0.59 -13.43 12.83
N VAL A 100 -0.75 -13.33 12.76
CA VAL A 100 -1.49 -12.07 12.96
C VAL A 100 -1.33 -11.57 14.39
N ARG A 101 -1.39 -12.46 15.39
CA ARG A 101 -1.17 -12.08 16.79
C ARG A 101 0.25 -11.55 17.00
N GLN A 102 1.26 -12.21 16.42
CA GLN A 102 2.64 -11.76 16.52
C GLN A 102 2.84 -10.40 15.84
N LYS A 103 2.30 -10.21 14.62
CA LYS A 103 2.36 -8.93 13.90
C LYS A 103 1.68 -7.81 14.69
N MET A 104 0.44 -8.02 15.17
CA MET A 104 -0.28 -7.02 15.97
C MET A 104 0.43 -6.71 17.31
N THR A 105 1.09 -7.70 17.92
CA THR A 105 1.85 -7.48 19.15
C THR A 105 3.09 -6.61 18.87
N ALA A 106 3.78 -6.87 17.77
CA ALA A 106 4.93 -6.07 17.34
C ALA A 106 4.53 -4.62 16.98
N GLU A 107 3.42 -4.43 16.26
CA GLU A 107 2.91 -3.10 15.91
C GLU A 107 2.50 -2.31 17.17
N ARG A 108 1.80 -2.94 18.11
CA ARG A 108 1.44 -2.30 19.40
C ARG A 108 2.66 -2.01 20.27
N GLN A 109 3.66 -2.88 20.27
CA GLN A 109 4.91 -2.61 20.96
C GLN A 109 5.63 -1.41 20.36
N ARG A 110 5.64 -1.29 19.02
CA ARG A 110 6.28 -0.15 18.34
C ARG A 110 5.58 1.16 18.67
N GLU A 111 4.26 1.21 18.57
CA GLU A 111 3.48 2.39 18.99
C GLU A 111 3.64 2.70 20.48
N GLY A 112 3.70 1.67 21.33
CA GLY A 112 3.92 1.81 22.76
C GLY A 112 5.30 2.37 23.08
N ILE A 113 6.34 1.89 22.40
CA ILE A 113 7.72 2.39 22.51
C ILE A 113 7.81 3.82 22.01
N ASP A 114 7.18 4.17 20.88
CA ASP A 114 7.18 5.54 20.37
C ASP A 114 6.50 6.50 21.36
N LYS A 115 5.35 6.11 21.92
CA LYS A 115 4.66 6.89 22.97
C LYS A 115 5.48 6.99 24.26
N PHE A 116 6.19 5.93 24.63
CA PHE A 116 7.05 5.92 25.81
C PHE A 116 8.27 6.80 25.61
N ILE A 117 8.92 6.76 24.44
CA ILE A 117 10.01 7.66 24.04
C ILE A 117 9.53 9.10 24.00
N GLU A 118 8.34 9.37 23.46
CA GLU A 118 7.78 10.72 23.42
C GLU A 118 7.49 11.27 24.83
N ASN A 119 6.95 10.42 25.72
CA ASN A 119 6.72 10.79 27.11
C ASN A 119 8.04 11.00 27.87
N LEU A 120 9.04 10.13 27.68
CA LEU A 120 10.37 10.30 28.26
C LEU A 120 11.06 11.58 27.78
N LYS A 121 10.93 11.91 26.48
CA LYS A 121 11.41 13.18 25.91
C LYS A 121 10.72 14.41 26.52
N LYS A 122 9.46 14.29 26.94
CA LYS A 122 8.70 15.37 27.59
C LYS A 122 8.99 15.48 29.09
N SER A 123 9.24 14.35 29.78
CA SER A 123 9.46 14.32 31.22
C SER A 123 10.90 14.58 31.65
N TYR A 124 11.88 14.41 30.75
CA TYR A 124 13.29 14.64 31.04
C TYR A 124 13.87 15.76 30.17
N LYS A 125 14.63 16.69 30.78
CA LYS A 125 15.48 17.65 30.06
C LYS A 125 16.61 16.86 29.40
N ILE A 126 16.46 16.54 28.12
CA ILE A 126 17.50 15.87 27.33
C ILE A 126 18.50 16.93 26.86
N ASP A 127 19.69 16.92 27.45
CA ASP A 127 20.84 17.68 26.96
C ASP A 127 21.60 16.81 25.94
N ILE A 128 21.38 17.05 24.65
CA ILE A 128 22.03 16.28 23.58
C ILE A 128 23.41 16.89 23.33
N ASN A 129 24.45 16.27 23.90
CA ASN A 129 25.83 16.65 23.64
C ASN A 129 26.23 16.25 22.20
N LYS A 130 26.12 17.22 21.28
CA LYS A 130 26.39 17.05 19.84
C LYS A 130 27.81 16.58 19.52
N ASP A 131 28.78 16.84 20.41
CA ASP A 131 30.18 16.44 20.25
C ASP A 131 30.42 14.93 20.46
N ALA A 132 29.57 14.29 21.27
CA ALA A 132 29.57 12.84 21.45
C ALA A 132 28.79 12.12 20.34
N LEU A 133 27.73 12.75 19.81
CA LEU A 133 26.89 12.19 18.75
C LEU A 133 27.63 12.09 17.40
N SER A 134 28.55 13.03 17.11
CA SER A 134 29.36 13.03 15.88
C SER A 134 30.48 11.99 15.88
N LYS A 135 30.89 11.50 17.05
CA LYS A 135 31.88 10.42 17.21
C LYS A 135 31.23 9.03 17.23
N LEU A 136 29.91 8.95 17.38
CA LEU A 136 29.13 7.74 17.23
C LEU A 136 28.90 7.46 15.74
N THR A 137 29.87 6.79 15.12
CA THR A 137 29.64 6.15 13.82
C THR A 137 28.65 5.01 14.00
N PHE A 138 27.40 5.23 13.63
CA PHE A 138 26.47 4.13 13.36
C PHE A 138 26.94 3.48 12.06
N GLU A 139 27.69 2.37 12.17
CA GLU A 139 27.74 1.45 11.04
C GLU A 139 26.30 0.98 10.79
N PRO A 140 25.74 1.20 9.58
CA PRO A 140 24.45 0.65 9.25
C PRO A 140 24.55 -0.86 9.45
N ALA A 141 23.62 -1.44 10.22
CA ALA A 141 23.53 -2.88 10.40
C ALA A 141 23.68 -3.56 9.02
N PRO A 142 24.52 -4.61 8.89
CA PRO A 142 24.79 -5.24 7.60
C PRO A 142 23.45 -5.56 6.95
N GLN A 143 23.21 -4.95 5.77
CA GLN A 143 22.01 -5.23 5.00
C GLN A 143 22.00 -6.75 4.75
N PRO A 144 20.92 -7.47 5.09
CA PRO A 144 20.85 -8.88 4.77
C PRO A 144 21.03 -9.01 3.26
N ALA A 145 22.07 -9.72 2.84
CA ALA A 145 22.41 -9.91 1.44
C ALA A 145 21.14 -10.38 0.70
N PRO A 146 20.85 -9.85 -0.51
CA PRO A 146 19.73 -10.32 -1.31
C PRO A 146 19.85 -11.83 -1.44
N ALA A 147 18.85 -12.55 -0.93
CA ALA A 147 18.78 -14.00 -1.02
C ALA A 147 18.89 -14.39 -2.50
N GLN A 148 20.03 -14.96 -2.88
CA GLN A 148 20.22 -15.54 -4.20
C GLN A 148 19.19 -16.67 -4.33
N MET A 149 18.17 -16.45 -5.16
CA MET A 149 17.30 -17.54 -5.60
C MET A 149 18.18 -18.51 -6.41
N PRO A 150 18.18 -19.82 -6.10
CA PRO A 150 18.90 -20.78 -6.93
C PRO A 150 18.25 -20.80 -8.32
N GLU A 151 19.06 -20.49 -9.35
CA GLU A 151 18.71 -20.75 -10.74
C GLU A 151 18.35 -22.24 -10.86
N LYS A 152 17.10 -22.51 -11.25
CA LYS A 152 16.71 -23.84 -11.69
C LYS A 152 17.45 -24.13 -13.01
N LYS A 153 18.39 -25.08 -12.98
CA LYS A 153 18.70 -25.92 -14.13
C LYS A 153 17.86 -27.19 -14.08
#